data_AF-A0A7S1XSL1-F1
#
_entry.id   AF-A0A7S1XSL1-F1
#
_cell.length_a   1.000
_cell.length_b   1.000
_cell.length_c   1.000
_cell.angle_alpha   90.00
_cell.angle_beta   90.00
_cell.angle_gamma   90.00
#
_symmetry.space_group_name_H-M   'P 1'
#
loop_
_entity.id
_entity.type
_entity.pdbx_description
1 polymer ?
#
loop_
_entity_poly.entity_id
_entity_poly.type
_entity_poly.pdbx_seq_one_letter_code
_entity_poly.pdbx_strand_id
1 'polypeptide(L)'
;APAPGPGSAPGSAPAPAPAPAPTPARGPAPGPAPSQAQGLQQSRRAGYKPNAPGGAAPRPAKAHRPHRQPPPNMSQFKKFLASRATESAAGRKAIVSKIGEEGHQILHHLKAAAVKHTDLATGKELKLHIMKLIMKVAVLFDDGIIQPEEAQPANEPTQALARLLLAGLPKDAAAERLSYAGTISTQLRVCHDTLMPIIAGRMKESNAARLTTIVNYFAAEAFLRDFLGGDAYQDDRDAIVRNLNLVLNQTGQSETSRQIEEQRRMKQLEHFKHVLLHPTLIGFQADGHGAAVWDEWLHDNKKDALALRVFLRHVADFAKIQNRGIMAKRAESIMDNHVHSGKVHIDAAVADAVMSAIELGQVRRSTFEGARAEVTAVLDAIFQTEFLVSETFMQLKEETLNVRDAHPDEYHGLDDDDDDD
;
A
#
# COMPACT_ATOMS: atom_id res chain seq x y z
N ALA A 1 -66.32 29.86 -32.64
CA ALA A 1 -66.53 30.49 -31.33
C ALA A 1 -66.38 29.44 -30.23
N PRO A 2 -65.35 29.55 -29.39
CA PRO A 2 -65.36 29.00 -28.03
C PRO A 2 -65.31 30.12 -26.98
N ALA A 3 -65.85 29.82 -25.80
CA ALA A 3 -66.12 30.74 -24.69
C ALA A 3 -64.85 31.17 -23.91
N PRO A 4 -64.84 32.39 -23.32
CA PRO A 4 -63.74 32.84 -22.47
C PRO A 4 -63.83 32.24 -21.06
N GLY A 5 -62.71 31.70 -20.59
CA GLY A 5 -62.54 31.17 -19.23
C GLY A 5 -62.41 32.28 -18.16
N PRO A 6 -62.76 31.98 -16.90
CA PRO A 6 -62.90 32.96 -15.84
C PRO A 6 -61.55 33.44 -15.27
N GLY A 7 -61.53 34.72 -14.89
CA GLY A 7 -60.36 35.44 -14.42
C GLY A 7 -59.82 35.00 -13.05
N SER A 8 -58.51 35.00 -12.95
CA SER A 8 -57.76 34.81 -11.71
C SER A 8 -57.62 36.14 -10.96
N ALA A 9 -57.97 36.11 -9.66
CA ALA A 9 -57.81 37.23 -8.74
C ALA A 9 -56.33 37.49 -8.40
N PRO A 10 -55.95 38.75 -8.07
CA PRO A 10 -54.59 39.09 -7.71
C PRO A 10 -54.24 38.61 -6.29
N GLY A 11 -53.17 37.81 -6.19
CA GLY A 11 -52.63 37.34 -4.92
C GLY A 11 -52.00 38.47 -4.11
N SER A 12 -52.39 38.55 -2.83
CA SER A 12 -51.88 39.48 -1.83
C SER A 12 -50.39 39.30 -1.59
N ALA A 13 -49.64 40.42 -1.60
CA ALA A 13 -48.22 40.44 -1.28
C ALA A 13 -47.97 40.12 0.20
N PRO A 14 -46.91 39.34 0.54
CA PRO A 14 -46.56 39.04 1.91
C PRO A 14 -45.96 40.26 2.64
N ALA A 15 -46.33 40.41 3.91
CA ALA A 15 -45.88 41.48 4.78
C ALA A 15 -44.36 41.39 5.09
N PRO A 16 -43.65 42.52 5.23
CA PRO A 16 -42.22 42.53 5.52
C PRO A 16 -41.91 42.04 6.94
N ALA A 17 -40.83 41.27 7.07
CA ALA A 17 -40.33 40.76 8.33
C ALA A 17 -39.81 41.88 9.26
N PRO A 18 -39.99 41.76 10.59
CA PRO A 18 -39.52 42.75 11.56
C PRO A 18 -38.00 42.77 11.68
N ALA A 19 -37.45 43.97 11.85
CA ALA A 19 -36.01 44.21 11.99
C ALA A 19 -35.43 43.59 13.28
N PRO A 20 -34.20 43.05 13.23
CA PRO A 20 -33.55 42.45 14.40
C PRO A 20 -33.13 43.50 15.43
N ALA A 21 -33.28 43.15 16.71
CA ALA A 21 -32.91 43.97 17.85
C ALA A 21 -31.38 44.17 17.98
N PRO A 22 -30.92 45.32 18.50
CA PRO A 22 -29.51 45.64 18.61
C PRO A 22 -28.80 44.78 19.67
N THR A 23 -27.60 44.33 19.32
CA THR A 23 -26.71 43.53 20.17
C THR A 23 -26.09 44.40 21.28
N PRO A 24 -26.06 43.95 22.55
CA PRO A 24 -25.42 44.71 23.63
C PRO A 24 -23.89 44.75 23.49
N ALA A 25 -23.31 45.92 23.77
CA ALA A 25 -21.89 46.21 23.68
C ALA A 25 -21.06 45.38 24.67
N ARG A 26 -19.97 44.78 24.18
CA ARG A 26 -18.98 44.05 25.00
C ARG A 26 -18.15 45.05 25.81
N GLY A 27 -18.10 44.86 27.13
CA GLY A 27 -17.22 45.58 28.03
C GLY A 27 -15.73 45.23 27.83
N PRO A 28 -14.80 46.05 28.38
CA PRO A 28 -13.37 45.92 28.15
C PRO A 28 -12.75 44.72 28.89
N ALA A 29 -11.81 44.06 28.22
CA ALA A 29 -11.06 42.93 28.74
C ALA A 29 -10.02 43.35 29.81
N PRO A 30 -9.79 42.54 30.86
CA PRO A 30 -8.77 42.81 31.86
C PRO A 30 -7.35 42.55 31.32
N GLY A 31 -6.43 43.45 31.64
CA GLY A 31 -5.03 43.41 31.22
C GLY A 31 -4.20 42.30 31.92
N PRO A 32 -3.03 41.95 31.36
CA PRO A 32 -2.18 40.87 31.87
C PRO A 32 -1.32 41.31 33.07
N ALA A 33 -1.20 40.43 34.05
CA ALA A 33 -0.32 40.58 35.21
C ALA A 33 1.15 40.24 34.85
N PRO A 34 2.15 40.91 35.48
CA PRO A 34 3.56 40.71 35.17
C PRO A 34 4.22 39.72 36.14
N SER A 35 4.90 38.67 35.66
CA SER A 35 5.88 37.95 36.50
C SER A 35 6.90 37.13 35.71
N GLN A 36 8.18 37.36 36.04
CA GLN A 36 9.34 36.46 35.92
C GLN A 36 10.06 36.33 34.56
N ALA A 37 10.87 37.36 34.28
CA ALA A 37 12.12 37.22 33.53
C ALA A 37 13.29 37.37 34.51
N GLN A 38 14.00 36.27 34.83
CA GLN A 38 15.35 36.33 35.39
C GLN A 38 16.01 34.94 35.33
N GLY A 39 17.18 34.89 34.70
CA GLY A 39 18.11 33.76 34.80
C GLY A 39 18.48 33.16 33.45
N LEU A 40 19.48 33.74 32.78
CA LEU A 40 20.50 33.05 31.98
C LEU A 40 21.45 34.07 31.34
N GLN A 41 22.28 34.71 32.17
CA GLN A 41 23.53 35.31 31.74
C GLN A 41 24.57 35.04 32.83
N GLN A 42 25.39 34.01 32.62
CA GLN A 42 26.76 33.88 33.15
C GLN A 42 27.27 32.49 32.82
N SER A 43 28.04 32.36 31.74
CA SER A 43 29.07 31.32 31.52
C SER A 43 29.76 31.56 30.17
N ARG A 44 30.44 32.71 30.03
CA ARG A 44 31.47 32.90 29.01
C ARG A 44 32.66 33.59 29.65
N ARG A 45 33.76 32.83 29.76
CA ARG A 45 35.19 33.20 29.87
C ARG A 45 35.87 32.54 31.07
N ALA A 46 36.77 31.61 30.75
CA ALA A 46 38.20 31.64 31.10
C ALA A 46 38.75 30.21 31.11
N GLY A 47 39.90 29.98 30.47
CA GLY A 47 40.62 28.71 30.65
C GLY A 47 41.56 28.32 29.52
N TYR A 48 42.47 29.21 29.13
CA TYR A 48 43.69 28.87 28.41
C TYR A 48 44.53 27.91 29.29
N LYS A 49 45.02 26.78 28.75
CA LYS A 49 46.09 25.99 29.38
C LYS A 49 47.12 25.54 28.33
N PRO A 50 48.43 25.72 28.61
CA PRO A 50 49.51 25.38 27.70
C PRO A 50 49.89 23.89 27.79
N ASN A 51 50.49 23.42 26.70
CA ASN A 51 51.12 22.10 26.58
C ASN A 51 52.36 21.99 27.50
N ALA A 52 52.46 20.89 28.23
CA ALA A 52 53.73 20.33 28.69
C ALA A 52 53.61 18.79 28.79
N PRO A 53 54.66 18.01 28.46
CA PRO A 53 54.64 16.56 28.44
C PRO A 53 55.14 15.95 29.76
N GLY A 54 54.64 14.76 30.10
CA GLY A 54 55.27 13.86 31.07
C GLY A 54 54.44 13.54 32.31
N GLY A 55 54.25 12.24 32.57
CA GLY A 55 53.77 11.73 33.86
C GLY A 55 52.63 10.71 33.74
N ALA A 56 52.97 9.44 33.58
CA ALA A 56 52.02 8.34 33.71
C ALA A 56 51.62 8.18 35.20
N ALA A 57 50.37 8.52 35.51
CA ALA A 57 49.73 8.21 36.78
C ALA A 57 48.56 7.23 36.57
N PRO A 58 48.35 6.25 37.47
CA PRO A 58 47.37 5.19 37.31
C PRO A 58 45.93 5.71 37.38
N ARG A 59 45.09 5.22 36.46
CA ARG A 59 43.65 5.55 36.36
C ARG A 59 42.88 5.02 37.58
N PRO A 60 42.02 5.82 38.23
CA PRO A 60 41.10 5.32 39.24
C PRO A 60 40.02 4.42 38.62
N ALA A 61 39.70 3.35 39.34
CA ALA A 61 38.73 2.33 38.96
C ALA A 61 37.36 2.94 38.64
N LYS A 62 36.75 2.46 37.54
CA LYS A 62 35.41 2.83 37.10
C LYS A 62 34.40 2.37 38.15
N ALA A 63 33.78 3.34 38.84
CA ALA A 63 32.61 3.09 39.68
C ALA A 63 31.48 2.49 38.83
N HIS A 64 30.95 1.36 39.28
CA HIS A 64 29.76 0.71 38.72
C HIS A 64 28.59 1.71 38.70
N ARG A 65 28.13 2.07 37.51
CA ARG A 65 26.86 2.76 37.33
C ARG A 65 25.73 1.77 37.60
N PRO A 66 24.69 2.14 38.38
CA PRO A 66 23.54 1.27 38.61
C PRO A 66 22.84 0.95 37.28
N HIS A 67 22.38 -0.30 37.19
CA HIS A 67 21.64 -0.88 36.07
C HIS A 67 20.59 0.11 35.54
N ARG A 68 20.74 0.53 34.27
CA ARG A 68 19.67 1.18 33.52
C ARG A 68 18.46 0.27 33.55
N GLN A 69 17.31 0.84 33.94
CA GLN A 69 16.00 0.22 33.80
C GLN A 69 15.81 -0.30 32.35
N PRO A 70 15.09 -1.41 32.17
CA PRO A 70 14.79 -1.94 30.84
C PRO A 70 14.14 -0.86 29.96
N PRO A 71 14.38 -0.86 28.64
CA PRO A 71 13.88 0.18 27.75
C PRO A 71 12.35 0.24 27.80
N PRO A 72 11.75 1.44 27.70
CA PRO A 72 10.31 1.58 27.60
C PRO A 72 9.79 0.76 26.42
N ASN A 73 8.62 0.14 26.61
CA ASN A 73 7.91 -0.69 25.65
C ASN A 73 8.06 -0.14 24.21
N MET A 74 8.46 -0.98 23.25
CA MET A 74 8.75 -0.58 21.85
C MET A 74 7.64 0.27 21.22
N SER A 75 6.38 0.06 21.62
CA SER A 75 5.23 0.87 21.20
C SER A 75 5.31 2.33 21.68
N GLN A 76 5.81 2.60 22.88
CA GLN A 76 6.01 3.96 23.40
C GLN A 76 7.18 4.67 22.71
N PHE A 77 8.25 3.94 22.41
CA PHE A 77 9.37 4.45 21.62
C PHE A 77 8.96 4.79 20.18
N LYS A 78 8.18 3.91 19.52
CA LYS A 78 7.56 4.19 18.21
C LYS A 78 6.64 5.42 18.27
N LYS A 79 5.82 5.56 19.33
CA LYS A 79 4.95 6.74 19.55
C LYS A 79 5.75 8.03 19.77
N PHE A 80 6.84 7.97 20.53
CA PHE A 80 7.73 9.11 20.76
C PHE A 80 8.46 9.53 19.49
N LEU A 81 9.02 8.56 18.75
CA LEU A 81 9.62 8.79 17.45
C LEU A 81 8.60 9.39 16.48
N ALA A 82 7.38 8.85 16.38
CA ALA A 82 6.32 9.42 15.54
C ALA A 82 6.02 10.90 15.86
N SER A 83 6.09 11.30 17.14
CA SER A 83 5.83 12.70 17.53
C SER A 83 6.91 13.68 17.07
N ARG A 84 8.19 13.26 17.06
CA ARG A 84 9.35 14.08 16.63
C ARG A 84 9.76 13.85 15.18
N ALA A 85 9.33 12.75 14.58
CA ALA A 85 9.59 12.38 13.20
C ALA A 85 9.09 13.46 12.24
N THR A 86 7.92 14.04 12.50
CA THR A 86 7.30 15.04 11.61
C THR A 86 8.18 16.28 11.33
N GLU A 87 9.12 16.60 12.23
CA GLU A 87 10.06 17.73 12.08
C GLU A 87 11.41 17.30 11.47
N SER A 88 11.74 16.02 11.51
CA SER A 88 12.99 15.47 10.98
C SER A 88 12.90 15.13 9.49
N ALA A 89 14.05 15.05 8.80
CA ALA A 89 14.10 14.60 7.41
C ALA A 89 13.57 13.16 7.25
N ALA A 90 13.89 12.29 8.22
CA ALA A 90 13.45 10.90 8.23
C ALA A 90 11.92 10.78 8.36
N GLY A 91 11.28 11.57 9.23
CA GLY A 91 9.82 11.50 9.34
C GLY A 91 9.08 12.24 8.24
N ARG A 92 9.69 13.27 7.62
CA ARG A 92 9.17 13.77 6.33
C ARG A 92 9.16 12.66 5.28
N LYS A 93 10.25 11.90 5.15
CA LYS A 93 10.31 10.75 4.25
C LYS A 93 9.25 9.69 4.58
N ALA A 94 9.02 9.41 5.87
CA ALA A 94 7.97 8.50 6.30
C ALA A 94 6.55 8.99 5.91
N ILE A 95 6.28 10.30 6.03
CA ILE A 95 5.01 10.87 5.58
C ILE A 95 4.86 10.76 4.06
N VAL A 96 5.89 11.16 3.31
CA VAL A 96 5.90 11.04 1.85
C VAL A 96 5.67 9.60 1.41
N SER A 97 6.24 8.61 2.10
CA SER A 97 5.96 7.19 1.80
C SER A 97 4.51 6.75 2.03
N LYS A 98 3.72 7.51 2.80
CA LYS A 98 2.30 7.20 3.09
C LYS A 98 1.33 7.96 2.20
N ILE A 99 1.67 9.18 1.76
CA ILE A 99 0.76 10.04 0.96
C ILE A 99 1.27 10.34 -0.46
N GLY A 100 2.43 9.82 -0.84
CA GLY A 100 3.09 10.16 -2.09
C GLY A 100 3.82 11.50 -2.04
N GLU A 101 4.61 11.77 -3.08
CA GLU A 101 5.29 13.06 -3.24
C GLU A 101 4.26 14.15 -3.56
N GLU A 102 3.27 13.82 -4.38
CA GLU A 102 2.18 14.68 -4.81
C GLU A 102 1.32 15.13 -3.62
N GLY A 103 0.97 14.20 -2.72
CA GLY A 103 0.30 14.52 -1.46
C GLY A 103 1.14 15.47 -0.60
N HIS A 104 2.46 15.29 -0.56
CA HIS A 104 3.36 16.21 0.15
C HIS A 104 3.38 17.61 -0.47
N GLN A 105 3.37 17.72 -1.80
CA GLN A 105 3.29 18.99 -2.52
C GLN A 105 1.97 19.71 -2.26
N ILE A 106 0.83 19.00 -2.22
CA ILE A 106 -0.46 19.60 -1.83
C ILE A 106 -0.35 20.23 -0.43
N LEU A 107 0.22 19.52 0.55
CA LEU A 107 0.44 20.06 1.90
C LEU A 107 1.40 21.26 1.92
N HIS A 108 2.35 21.31 1.00
CA HIS A 108 3.24 22.46 0.85
C HIS A 108 2.47 23.71 0.41
N HIS A 109 1.62 23.59 -0.61
CA HIS A 109 0.85 24.71 -1.14
C HIS A 109 -0.30 25.14 -0.23
N LEU A 110 -0.95 24.21 0.48
CA LEU A 110 -1.92 24.55 1.53
C LEU A 110 -1.28 25.37 2.65
N LYS A 111 -0.03 25.03 3.05
CA LYS A 111 0.73 25.84 4.00
C LYS A 111 1.01 27.22 3.43
N ALA A 112 1.50 27.32 2.19
CA ALA A 112 1.80 28.61 1.56
C ALA A 112 0.58 29.51 1.49
N ALA A 113 -0.59 28.97 1.12
CA ALA A 113 -1.87 29.67 1.15
C ALA A 113 -2.24 30.14 2.57
N ALA A 114 -2.10 29.29 3.58
CA ALA A 114 -2.38 29.69 4.96
C ALA A 114 -1.44 30.82 5.45
N VAL A 115 -0.16 30.80 5.05
CA VAL A 115 0.80 31.88 5.38
C VAL A 115 0.42 33.20 4.71
N LYS A 116 -0.10 33.16 3.47
CA LYS A 116 -0.57 34.35 2.75
C LYS A 116 -1.84 34.95 3.39
N HIS A 117 -2.72 34.10 3.92
CA HIS A 117 -3.98 34.54 4.56
C HIS A 117 -3.77 35.05 5.99
N THR A 118 -2.87 34.43 6.76
CA THR A 118 -2.57 34.86 8.15
C THR A 118 -1.10 35.18 8.34
N ASP A 119 -0.32 34.21 8.79
CA ASP A 119 1.09 34.37 9.17
C ASP A 119 1.86 33.04 9.10
N LEU A 120 3.19 33.17 9.19
CA LEU A 120 4.11 32.04 9.08
C LEU A 120 3.94 30.99 10.19
N ALA A 121 3.61 31.42 11.41
CA ALA A 121 3.48 30.52 12.55
C ALA A 121 2.23 29.65 12.40
N THR A 122 1.07 30.26 12.10
CA THR A 122 -0.18 29.52 11.85
C THR A 122 -0.04 28.55 10.69
N GLY A 123 0.53 28.98 9.55
CA GLY A 123 0.73 28.07 8.41
C GLY A 123 1.62 26.86 8.76
N LYS A 124 2.71 27.08 9.51
CA LYS A 124 3.57 25.97 9.99
C LYS A 124 2.84 25.03 10.95
N GLU A 125 2.06 25.58 11.86
CA GLU A 125 1.28 24.82 12.84
C GLU A 125 0.23 23.93 12.14
N LEU A 126 -0.54 24.48 11.19
CA LEU A 126 -1.53 23.72 10.43
C LEU A 126 -0.88 22.55 9.66
N LYS A 127 0.22 22.80 8.95
CA LYS A 127 0.97 21.73 8.26
C LYS A 127 1.44 20.65 9.24
N LEU A 128 1.96 21.05 10.40
CA LEU A 128 2.42 20.11 11.43
C LEU A 128 1.25 19.28 11.99
N HIS A 129 0.09 19.89 12.21
CA HIS A 129 -1.11 19.18 12.65
C HIS A 129 -1.55 18.13 11.62
N ILE A 130 -1.59 18.49 10.33
CA ILE A 130 -1.95 17.56 9.26
C ILE A 130 -0.95 16.39 9.21
N MET A 131 0.35 16.68 9.21
CA MET A 131 1.41 15.67 9.20
C MET A 131 1.33 14.71 10.41
N LYS A 132 1.05 15.23 11.61
CA LYS A 132 0.89 14.41 12.82
C LYS A 132 -0.35 13.52 12.75
N LEU A 133 -1.45 14.00 12.15
CA LEU A 133 -2.65 13.18 11.96
C LEU A 133 -2.42 12.07 10.96
N ILE A 134 -1.84 12.37 9.79
CA ILE A 134 -1.50 11.38 8.76
C ILE A 134 -0.66 10.25 9.35
N MET A 135 0.42 10.58 10.07
CA MET A 135 1.28 9.57 10.69
C MET A 135 0.54 8.71 11.71
N LYS A 136 -0.37 9.30 12.48
CA LYS A 136 -1.12 8.55 13.49
C LYS A 136 -2.14 7.62 12.85
N VAL A 137 -2.88 8.10 11.86
CA VAL A 137 -3.84 7.27 11.11
C VAL A 137 -3.09 6.14 10.40
N ALA A 138 -1.95 6.42 9.76
CA ALA A 138 -1.13 5.40 9.14
C ALA A 138 -0.67 4.32 10.13
N VAL A 139 -0.24 4.69 11.33
CA VAL A 139 0.11 3.71 12.38
C VAL A 139 -1.10 2.89 12.83
N LEU A 140 -2.29 3.49 12.93
CA LEU A 140 -3.50 2.76 13.30
C LEU A 140 -3.91 1.73 12.24
N PHE A 141 -3.72 2.04 10.94
CA PHE A 141 -3.90 1.07 9.86
C PHE A 141 -2.82 -0.01 9.87
N ASP A 142 -1.55 0.38 9.99
CA ASP A 142 -0.42 -0.55 10.00
C ASP A 142 -0.51 -1.56 11.18
N ASP A 143 -1.06 -1.12 12.32
CA ASP A 143 -1.29 -1.94 13.51
C ASP A 143 -2.64 -2.71 13.47
N GLY A 144 -3.45 -2.57 12.41
CA GLY A 144 -4.76 -3.23 12.26
C GLY A 144 -5.84 -2.75 13.25
N ILE A 145 -5.65 -1.56 13.84
CA ILE A 145 -6.59 -0.95 14.81
C ILE A 145 -7.73 -0.25 14.08
N ILE A 146 -7.46 0.28 12.89
CA ILE A 146 -8.48 0.70 11.92
C ILE A 146 -8.43 -0.28 10.77
N GLN A 147 -9.55 -0.94 10.49
CA GLN A 147 -9.69 -1.79 9.32
C GLN A 147 -10.11 -0.96 8.09
N PRO A 148 -9.76 -1.36 6.86
CA PRO A 148 -10.14 -0.64 5.64
C PRO A 148 -11.64 -0.34 5.53
N GLU A 149 -12.49 -1.28 5.96
CA GLU A 149 -13.94 -1.21 5.88
C GLU A 149 -14.49 -0.11 6.81
N GLU A 150 -13.85 0.09 7.97
CA GLU A 150 -14.22 1.15 8.91
C GLU A 150 -13.92 2.55 8.36
N ALA A 151 -12.97 2.66 7.43
CA ALA A 151 -12.61 3.91 6.77
C ALA A 151 -13.37 4.14 5.46
N GLN A 152 -14.01 3.11 4.91
CA GLN A 152 -14.79 3.19 3.68
C GLN A 152 -15.81 4.35 3.66
N PRO A 153 -16.56 4.65 4.75
CA PRO A 153 -17.51 5.77 4.75
C PRO A 153 -16.87 7.15 4.50
N ALA A 154 -15.56 7.30 4.73
CA ALA A 154 -14.84 8.54 4.46
C ALA A 154 -14.35 8.68 3.00
N ASN A 155 -14.39 7.60 2.21
CA ASN A 155 -13.90 7.60 0.83
C ASN A 155 -14.73 8.52 -0.06
N GLU A 156 -16.04 8.31 -0.14
CA GLU A 156 -16.90 9.09 -1.04
C GLU A 156 -16.89 10.60 -0.71
N PRO A 157 -16.99 11.04 0.57
CA PRO A 157 -16.84 12.46 0.90
C PRO A 157 -15.50 13.05 0.46
N THR A 158 -14.42 12.29 0.63
CA THR A 158 -13.06 12.74 0.26
C THR A 158 -12.91 12.83 -1.26
N GLN A 159 -13.44 11.86 -2.01
CA GLN A 159 -13.46 11.91 -3.47
C GLN A 159 -14.34 13.04 -3.99
N ALA A 160 -15.52 13.27 -3.40
CA ALA A 160 -16.39 14.39 -3.75
C ALA A 160 -15.71 15.74 -3.52
N LEU A 161 -14.98 15.89 -2.41
CA LEU A 161 -14.15 17.08 -2.17
C LEU A 161 -13.07 17.25 -3.25
N ALA A 162 -12.38 16.18 -3.61
CA ALA A 162 -11.36 16.23 -4.65
C ALA A 162 -11.94 16.66 -6.01
N ARG A 163 -13.09 16.09 -6.41
CA ARG A 163 -13.81 16.46 -7.64
C ARG A 163 -14.24 17.94 -7.61
N LEU A 164 -14.73 18.44 -6.48
CA LEU A 164 -15.09 19.85 -6.32
C LEU A 164 -13.88 20.78 -6.46
N LEU A 165 -12.74 20.43 -5.88
CA LEU A 165 -11.51 21.22 -6.01
C LEU A 165 -11.02 21.22 -7.47
N LEU A 166 -11.07 20.08 -8.16
CA LEU A 166 -10.70 20.00 -9.58
C LEU A 166 -11.65 20.75 -10.50
N ALA A 167 -12.94 20.82 -10.17
CA ALA A 167 -13.91 21.59 -10.94
C ALA A 167 -13.82 23.09 -10.67
N GLY A 168 -13.57 23.49 -9.43
CA GLY A 168 -13.64 24.88 -8.98
C GLY A 168 -12.34 25.67 -9.13
N LEU A 169 -11.18 25.08 -8.82
CA LEU A 169 -9.91 25.81 -8.78
C LEU A 169 -9.39 26.28 -10.16
N PRO A 170 -9.51 25.52 -11.26
CA PRO A 170 -8.97 25.91 -12.57
C PRO A 170 -9.75 27.01 -13.31
N LYS A 171 -10.91 27.44 -12.82
CA LYS A 171 -11.75 28.42 -13.52
C LYS A 171 -11.02 29.75 -13.64
N ASP A 172 -11.04 30.37 -14.82
CA ASP A 172 -10.29 31.61 -15.07
C ASP A 172 -10.88 32.81 -14.31
N ALA A 173 -12.22 32.92 -14.27
CA ALA A 173 -12.91 34.03 -13.62
C ALA A 173 -13.04 33.84 -12.10
N ALA A 174 -12.61 34.85 -11.33
CA ALA A 174 -12.71 34.82 -9.87
C ALA A 174 -14.16 34.66 -9.36
N ALA A 175 -15.14 35.27 -10.04
CA ALA A 175 -16.55 35.13 -9.69
C ALA A 175 -17.05 33.68 -9.79
N GLU A 176 -16.62 32.94 -10.81
CA GLU A 176 -16.96 31.52 -10.96
C GLU A 176 -16.32 30.69 -9.84
N ARG A 177 -15.04 30.93 -9.53
CA ARG A 177 -14.34 30.24 -8.42
C ARG A 177 -15.04 30.48 -7.08
N LEU A 178 -15.41 31.72 -6.79
CA LEU A 178 -16.06 32.11 -5.54
C LEU A 178 -17.41 31.42 -5.34
N SER A 179 -18.12 31.06 -6.42
CA SER A 179 -19.39 30.32 -6.32
C SER A 179 -19.22 28.94 -5.66
N TYR A 180 -18.01 28.35 -5.69
CA TYR A 180 -17.71 27.06 -5.06
C TYR A 180 -17.35 27.17 -3.58
N ALA A 181 -17.09 28.37 -3.03
CA ALA A 181 -16.59 28.53 -1.66
C ALA A 181 -17.52 27.88 -0.62
N GLY A 182 -18.83 28.11 -0.74
CA GLY A 182 -19.83 27.52 0.14
C GLY A 182 -19.85 25.99 0.06
N THR A 183 -19.86 25.44 -1.17
CA THR A 183 -19.90 24.00 -1.42
C THR A 183 -18.64 23.30 -0.90
N ILE A 184 -17.46 23.89 -1.12
CA ILE A 184 -16.18 23.35 -0.61
C ILE A 184 -16.18 23.36 0.93
N SER A 185 -16.60 24.46 1.56
CA SER A 185 -16.73 24.54 3.03
C SER A 185 -17.63 23.45 3.59
N THR A 186 -18.82 23.27 3.00
CA THR A 186 -19.76 22.22 3.41
C THR A 186 -19.15 20.84 3.24
N GLN A 187 -18.51 20.56 2.11
CA GLN A 187 -17.92 19.26 1.85
C GLN A 187 -16.76 18.95 2.80
N LEU A 188 -15.92 19.93 3.14
CA LEU A 188 -14.87 19.78 4.15
C LEU A 188 -15.44 19.40 5.53
N ARG A 189 -16.60 19.95 5.90
CA ARG A 189 -17.31 19.58 7.14
C ARG A 189 -17.88 18.18 7.07
N VAL A 190 -18.45 17.77 5.93
CA VAL A 190 -18.89 16.38 5.72
C VAL A 190 -17.70 15.42 5.89
N CYS A 191 -16.55 15.70 5.27
CA CYS A 191 -15.34 14.90 5.47
C CYS A 191 -14.94 14.81 6.94
N HIS A 192 -14.99 15.93 7.68
CA HIS A 192 -14.71 15.94 9.12
C HIS A 192 -15.65 15.03 9.89
N ASP A 193 -16.95 15.16 9.65
CA ASP A 193 -17.98 14.43 10.40
C ASP A 193 -17.92 12.93 10.10
N THR A 194 -17.49 12.53 8.90
CA THR A 194 -17.23 11.12 8.58
C THR A 194 -15.91 10.59 9.14
N LEU A 195 -14.87 11.44 9.22
CA LEU A 195 -13.56 11.05 9.75
C LEU A 195 -13.55 10.98 11.29
N MET A 196 -14.34 11.81 11.97
CA MET A 196 -14.31 11.94 13.42
C MET A 196 -14.64 10.61 14.15
N PRO A 197 -15.70 9.86 13.80
CA PRO A 197 -16.00 8.56 14.41
C PRO A 197 -14.87 7.53 14.25
N ILE A 198 -14.14 7.61 13.14
CA ILE A 198 -13.00 6.72 12.86
C ILE A 198 -11.85 7.00 13.84
N ILE A 199 -11.58 8.27 14.14
CA ILE A 199 -10.42 8.65 14.95
C ILE A 199 -10.70 8.82 16.45
N ALA A 200 -11.89 9.28 16.85
CA ALA A 200 -12.16 9.77 18.20
C ALA A 200 -12.03 8.68 19.28
N GLY A 201 -12.45 7.45 18.99
CA GLY A 201 -12.33 6.31 19.92
C GLY A 201 -10.94 5.65 19.94
N ARG A 202 -10.08 5.97 18.96
CA ARG A 202 -8.78 5.29 18.72
C ARG A 202 -7.58 6.20 18.99
N MET A 203 -7.82 7.49 19.25
CA MET A 203 -6.79 8.51 19.40
C MET A 203 -7.04 9.36 20.65
N LYS A 204 -5.96 9.96 21.20
CA LYS A 204 -6.12 10.96 22.27
C LYS A 204 -6.95 12.14 21.75
N GLU A 205 -7.80 12.70 22.61
CA GLU A 205 -8.65 13.87 22.33
C GLU A 205 -7.90 15.04 21.68
N SER A 206 -6.66 15.30 22.11
CA SER A 206 -5.81 16.34 21.50
C SER A 206 -5.51 16.14 20.01
N ASN A 207 -5.62 14.92 19.48
CA ASN A 207 -5.49 14.70 18.03
C ASN A 207 -6.84 14.86 17.32
N ALA A 208 -7.94 14.40 17.93
CA ALA A 208 -9.28 14.67 17.39
C ALA A 208 -9.52 16.19 17.28
N ALA A 209 -9.16 16.94 18.32
CA ALA A 209 -9.21 18.40 18.32
C ALA A 209 -8.39 19.04 17.19
N ARG A 210 -7.24 18.44 16.81
CA ARG A 210 -6.45 18.94 15.67
C ARG A 210 -7.19 18.79 14.34
N LEU A 211 -7.92 17.70 14.12
CA LEU A 211 -8.72 17.53 12.91
C LEU A 211 -9.75 18.66 12.81
N THR A 212 -10.44 18.93 13.92
CA THR A 212 -11.40 20.03 14.01
C THR A 212 -10.73 21.39 13.76
N THR A 213 -9.56 21.67 14.35
CA THR A 213 -8.81 22.91 14.08
C THR A 213 -8.45 23.06 12.61
N ILE A 214 -7.94 22.00 11.96
CA ILE A 214 -7.57 22.02 10.54
C ILE A 214 -8.80 22.32 9.69
N VAL A 215 -9.89 21.57 9.88
CA VAL A 215 -11.10 21.70 9.07
C VAL A 215 -11.75 23.06 9.30
N ASN A 216 -11.87 23.53 10.54
CA ASN A 216 -12.43 24.85 10.82
C ASN A 216 -11.66 25.98 10.14
N TYR A 217 -10.34 25.86 10.01
CA TYR A 217 -9.53 26.84 9.29
C TYR A 217 -9.78 26.78 7.77
N PHE A 218 -9.60 25.61 7.15
CA PHE A 218 -9.70 25.48 5.69
C PHE A 218 -11.14 25.55 5.17
N ALA A 219 -12.14 25.27 6.00
CA ALA A 219 -13.56 25.45 5.69
C ALA A 219 -14.09 26.84 6.09
N ALA A 220 -13.24 27.73 6.62
CA ALA A 220 -13.66 29.10 6.91
C ALA A 220 -13.96 29.85 5.62
N GLU A 221 -15.14 30.44 5.53
CA GLU A 221 -15.56 31.18 4.33
C GLU A 221 -14.62 32.34 4.01
N ALA A 222 -14.08 33.01 5.03
CA ALA A 222 -13.08 34.07 4.84
C ALA A 222 -11.83 33.57 4.11
N PHE A 223 -11.24 32.46 4.59
CA PHE A 223 -10.09 31.84 3.93
C PHE A 223 -10.41 31.40 2.51
N LEU A 224 -11.55 30.73 2.29
CA LEU A 224 -11.93 30.23 0.97
C LEU A 224 -12.20 31.36 -0.02
N ARG A 225 -12.85 32.46 0.40
CA ARG A 225 -13.06 33.63 -0.45
C ARG A 225 -11.73 34.25 -0.89
N ASP A 226 -10.79 34.42 0.03
CA ASP A 226 -9.46 34.95 -0.29
C ASP A 226 -8.66 33.99 -1.18
N PHE A 227 -8.64 32.70 -0.82
CA PHE A 227 -7.89 31.68 -1.55
C PHE A 227 -8.42 31.47 -2.98
N LEU A 228 -9.74 31.52 -3.20
CA LEU A 228 -10.36 31.33 -4.51
C LEU A 228 -10.39 32.62 -5.35
N GLY A 229 -10.58 33.77 -4.70
CA GLY A 229 -10.72 35.06 -5.36
C GLY A 229 -9.41 35.80 -5.61
N GLY A 230 -8.38 35.58 -4.79
CA GLY A 230 -7.15 36.34 -4.82
C GLY A 230 -6.13 35.84 -5.84
N ASP A 231 -5.59 36.75 -6.65
CA ASP A 231 -4.55 36.44 -7.64
C ASP A 231 -3.25 35.96 -6.99
N ALA A 232 -2.96 36.43 -5.78
CA ALA A 232 -1.80 36.01 -4.99
C ALA A 232 -1.76 34.49 -4.71
N TYR A 233 -2.88 33.78 -4.87
CA TYR A 233 -3.00 32.33 -4.62
C TYR A 233 -2.97 31.48 -5.89
N GLN A 234 -2.83 32.07 -7.08
CA GLN A 234 -2.92 31.34 -8.35
C GLN A 234 -1.94 30.17 -8.43
N ASP A 235 -0.64 30.41 -8.16
CA ASP A 235 0.38 29.35 -8.19
C ASP A 235 0.07 28.18 -7.25
N ASP A 236 -0.50 28.48 -6.08
CA ASP A 236 -0.88 27.45 -5.10
C ASP A 236 -2.08 26.64 -5.56
N ARG A 237 -3.09 27.29 -6.16
CA ARG A 237 -4.25 26.60 -6.75
C ARG A 237 -3.83 25.68 -7.89
N ASP A 238 -3.04 26.18 -8.82
CA ASP A 238 -2.58 25.42 -9.99
C ASP A 238 -1.74 24.21 -9.57
N ALA A 239 -0.87 24.40 -8.58
CA ALA A 239 -0.09 23.31 -8.03
C ALA A 239 -0.95 22.28 -7.28
N ILE A 240 -1.96 22.71 -6.51
CA ILE A 240 -2.89 21.78 -5.84
C ILE A 240 -3.67 20.97 -6.87
N VAL A 241 -4.24 21.61 -7.91
CA VAL A 241 -4.98 20.92 -8.99
C VAL A 241 -4.10 19.89 -9.69
N ARG A 242 -2.89 20.28 -10.09
CA ARG A 242 -1.95 19.40 -10.78
C ARG A 242 -1.62 18.17 -9.94
N ASN A 243 -1.25 18.36 -8.66
CA ASN A 243 -0.89 17.24 -7.80
C ASN A 243 -2.11 16.37 -7.44
N LEU A 244 -3.29 16.97 -7.28
CA LEU A 244 -4.52 16.23 -6.99
C LEU A 244 -4.92 15.31 -8.15
N ASN A 245 -4.79 15.78 -9.40
CA ASN A 245 -4.98 14.94 -10.58
C ASN A 245 -4.02 13.74 -10.60
N LEU A 246 -2.75 13.96 -10.26
CA LEU A 246 -1.76 12.87 -10.19
C LEU A 246 -2.13 11.84 -9.11
N VAL A 247 -2.53 12.29 -7.92
CA VAL A 247 -2.97 11.40 -6.84
C VAL A 247 -4.17 10.56 -7.28
N LEU A 248 -5.22 11.17 -7.84
CA LEU A 248 -6.42 10.44 -8.26
C LEU A 248 -6.11 9.43 -9.39
N ASN A 249 -5.26 9.80 -10.33
CA ASN A 249 -4.84 8.90 -11.41
C ASN A 249 -4.02 7.71 -10.90
N GLN A 250 -3.12 7.94 -9.92
CA GLN A 250 -2.34 6.87 -9.28
C GLN A 250 -3.25 5.91 -8.49
N THR A 251 -4.23 6.44 -7.75
CA THR A 251 -5.16 5.61 -6.99
C THR A 251 -6.04 4.76 -7.91
N GLY A 252 -6.58 5.33 -8.99
CA GLY A 252 -7.38 4.58 -9.96
C GLY A 252 -6.59 3.47 -10.66
N GLN A 253 -5.34 3.73 -11.05
CA GLN A 253 -4.47 2.70 -11.63
C GLN A 253 -4.12 1.58 -10.64
N SER A 254 -3.97 1.91 -9.36
CA SER A 254 -3.70 0.93 -8.30
C SER A 254 -4.89 0.01 -8.07
N GLU A 255 -6.12 0.51 -8.11
CA GLU A 255 -7.33 -0.30 -7.94
C GLU A 255 -7.52 -1.26 -9.12
N THR A 256 -7.40 -0.77 -10.36
CA THR A 256 -7.47 -1.64 -11.54
C THR A 256 -6.36 -2.69 -11.55
N SER A 257 -5.13 -2.31 -11.18
CA SER A 257 -4.01 -3.26 -11.11
C SER A 257 -4.25 -4.33 -10.04
N ARG A 258 -4.76 -3.94 -8.87
CA ARG A 258 -5.13 -4.87 -7.80
C ARG A 258 -6.24 -5.83 -8.24
N GLN A 259 -7.28 -5.33 -8.90
CA GLN A 259 -8.36 -6.16 -9.45
C GLN A 259 -7.83 -7.15 -10.51
N ILE A 260 -6.96 -6.71 -11.42
CA ILE A 260 -6.34 -7.59 -12.43
C ILE A 260 -5.49 -8.66 -11.75
N GLU A 261 -4.72 -8.31 -10.73
CA GLU A 261 -3.89 -9.26 -9.98
C GLU A 261 -4.74 -10.26 -9.20
N GLU A 262 -5.82 -9.81 -8.58
CA GLU A 262 -6.80 -10.63 -7.87
C GLU A 262 -7.51 -11.60 -8.83
N GLN A 263 -7.98 -11.13 -9.98
CA GLN A 263 -8.54 -12.01 -11.02
C GLN A 263 -7.52 -13.03 -11.53
N ARG A 264 -6.26 -12.65 -11.72
CA ARG A 264 -5.19 -13.60 -12.08
C ARG A 264 -4.98 -14.64 -11.00
N ARG A 265 -4.96 -14.23 -9.73
CA ARG A 265 -4.83 -15.13 -8.58
C ARG A 265 -6.00 -16.10 -8.48
N MET A 266 -7.23 -15.62 -8.70
CA MET A 266 -8.43 -16.47 -8.73
C MET A 266 -8.37 -17.49 -9.86
N LYS A 267 -8.01 -17.08 -11.09
CA LYS A 267 -7.83 -18.00 -12.22
C LYS A 267 -6.73 -19.04 -11.95
N GLN A 268 -5.64 -18.64 -11.30
CA GLN A 268 -4.57 -19.57 -10.89
C GLN A 268 -5.09 -20.57 -9.84
N LEU A 269 -5.87 -20.11 -8.86
CA LEU A 269 -6.45 -20.96 -7.82
C LEU A 269 -7.47 -21.94 -8.42
N GLU A 270 -8.31 -21.51 -9.35
CA GLU A 270 -9.25 -22.38 -10.06
C GLU A 270 -8.54 -23.43 -10.90
N HIS A 271 -7.50 -23.02 -11.63
CA HIS A 271 -6.67 -23.95 -12.39
C HIS A 271 -6.02 -24.99 -11.46
N PHE A 272 -5.48 -24.56 -10.32
CA PHE A 272 -4.88 -25.46 -9.35
C PHE A 272 -5.90 -26.40 -8.71
N LYS A 273 -7.11 -25.91 -8.37
CA LYS A 273 -8.22 -26.77 -7.92
C LYS A 273 -8.56 -27.84 -8.95
N HIS A 274 -8.61 -27.48 -10.23
CA HIS A 274 -8.82 -28.46 -11.30
C HIS A 274 -7.70 -29.51 -11.34
N VAL A 275 -6.43 -29.10 -11.18
CA VAL A 275 -5.28 -30.02 -11.09
C VAL A 275 -5.39 -30.95 -9.87
N LEU A 276 -5.87 -30.47 -8.72
CA LEU A 276 -6.08 -31.30 -7.52
C LEU A 276 -7.25 -32.28 -7.63
N LEU A 277 -8.29 -31.92 -8.38
CA LEU A 277 -9.45 -32.79 -8.63
C LEU A 277 -9.17 -33.87 -9.68
N HIS A 278 -8.32 -33.56 -10.66
CA HIS A 278 -7.90 -34.46 -11.72
C HIS A 278 -6.37 -34.57 -11.79
N PRO A 279 -5.74 -35.11 -10.72
CA PRO A 279 -4.29 -35.09 -10.60
C PRO A 279 -3.64 -35.98 -11.65
N THR A 280 -2.82 -35.34 -12.48
CA THR A 280 -1.89 -36.00 -13.39
C THR A 280 -0.49 -35.49 -13.10
N LEU A 281 0.53 -36.32 -13.29
CA LEU A 281 1.92 -35.89 -13.10
C LEU A 281 2.25 -34.66 -13.95
N ILE A 282 1.76 -34.64 -15.20
CA ILE A 282 1.98 -33.52 -16.13
C ILE A 282 1.31 -32.24 -15.62
N GLY A 283 0.06 -32.32 -15.17
CA GLY A 283 -0.66 -31.16 -14.61
C GLY A 283 0.03 -30.61 -13.36
N PHE A 284 0.46 -31.50 -12.45
CA PHE A 284 1.21 -31.11 -11.26
C PHE A 284 2.57 -30.48 -11.58
N GLN A 285 3.28 -30.97 -12.60
CA GLN A 285 4.56 -30.42 -12.99
C GLN A 285 4.44 -29.08 -13.75
N ALA A 286 3.31 -28.84 -14.42
CA ALA A 286 3.04 -27.60 -15.13
C ALA A 286 2.64 -26.47 -14.18
N ASP A 287 1.99 -26.80 -13.06
CA ASP A 287 1.72 -25.84 -12.00
C ASP A 287 2.94 -25.63 -11.10
N GLY A 288 3.29 -24.36 -10.86
CA GLY A 288 4.45 -24.00 -10.05
C GLY A 288 4.32 -24.43 -8.59
N HIS A 289 3.11 -24.40 -8.03
CA HIS A 289 2.89 -24.81 -6.65
C HIS A 289 2.86 -26.35 -6.52
N GLY A 290 2.09 -27.03 -7.36
CA GLY A 290 2.08 -28.50 -7.44
C GLY A 290 3.48 -29.10 -7.64
N ALA A 291 4.29 -28.51 -8.53
CA ALA A 291 5.65 -28.98 -8.79
C ALA A 291 6.57 -28.86 -7.57
N ALA A 292 6.40 -27.79 -6.77
CA ALA A 292 7.20 -27.58 -5.56
C ALA A 292 6.84 -28.61 -4.48
N VAL A 293 5.55 -28.83 -4.22
CA VAL A 293 5.10 -29.84 -3.24
C VAL A 293 5.55 -31.24 -3.66
N TRP A 294 5.46 -31.54 -4.96
CA TRP A 294 5.92 -32.83 -5.49
C TRP A 294 7.43 -33.02 -5.32
N ASP A 295 8.24 -32.01 -5.64
CA ASP A 295 9.70 -32.08 -5.50
C ASP A 295 10.12 -32.22 -4.02
N GLU A 296 9.43 -31.53 -3.10
CA GLU A 296 9.64 -31.63 -1.65
C GLU A 296 9.29 -33.04 -1.14
N TRP A 297 8.13 -33.57 -1.51
CA TRP A 297 7.75 -34.92 -1.14
C TRP A 297 8.73 -35.98 -1.66
N LEU A 298 9.21 -35.83 -2.90
CA LEU A 298 10.24 -36.70 -3.47
C LEU A 298 11.56 -36.63 -2.68
N HIS A 299 11.95 -35.43 -2.23
CA HIS A 299 13.15 -35.26 -1.43
C HIS A 299 13.09 -36.02 -0.12
N ASP A 300 11.95 -35.94 0.56
CA ASP A 300 11.76 -36.53 1.88
C ASP A 300 11.52 -38.05 1.82
N ASN A 301 10.80 -38.52 0.80
CA ASN A 301 10.30 -39.89 0.76
C ASN A 301 10.97 -40.78 -0.31
N LYS A 302 11.46 -40.21 -1.42
CA LYS A 302 11.87 -40.96 -2.62
C LYS A 302 13.08 -40.34 -3.33
N LYS A 303 14.23 -40.29 -2.65
CA LYS A 303 15.48 -39.69 -3.18
C LYS A 303 15.89 -40.20 -4.55
N ASP A 304 15.68 -41.49 -4.84
CA ASP A 304 15.99 -42.07 -6.16
C ASP A 304 15.05 -41.53 -7.25
N ALA A 305 13.76 -41.36 -6.94
CA ALA A 305 12.80 -40.75 -7.85
C ALA A 305 13.03 -39.23 -8.00
N LEU A 306 13.60 -38.55 -6.98
CA LEU A 306 14.08 -37.18 -7.14
C LEU A 306 15.17 -37.09 -8.22
N ALA A 307 16.08 -38.06 -8.31
CA ALA A 307 17.10 -38.10 -9.37
C ALA A 307 16.46 -38.24 -10.76
N LEU A 308 15.45 -39.12 -10.90
CA LEU A 308 14.64 -39.24 -12.12
C LEU A 308 13.98 -37.91 -12.52
N ARG A 309 13.43 -37.19 -11.54
CA ARG A 309 12.79 -35.87 -11.73
C ARG A 309 13.79 -34.81 -12.20
N VAL A 310 14.99 -34.78 -11.62
CA VAL A 310 16.08 -33.89 -12.03
C VAL A 310 16.55 -34.22 -13.45
N PHE A 311 16.66 -35.50 -13.80
CA PHE A 311 16.97 -35.94 -15.16
C PHE A 311 15.94 -35.41 -16.17
N LEU A 312 14.63 -35.57 -15.90
CA LEU A 312 13.58 -35.03 -16.79
C LEU A 312 13.67 -33.51 -16.98
N ARG A 313 14.05 -32.75 -15.93
CA ARG A 313 14.26 -31.30 -16.03
C ARG A 313 15.41 -30.98 -16.99
N HIS A 314 16.54 -31.68 -16.87
CA HIS A 314 17.66 -31.49 -17.78
C HIS A 314 17.34 -31.87 -19.22
N VAL A 315 16.55 -32.93 -19.43
CA VAL A 315 16.07 -33.33 -20.76
C VAL A 315 15.13 -32.26 -21.35
N ALA A 316 14.23 -31.70 -20.53
CA ALA A 316 13.35 -30.61 -20.97
C ALA A 316 14.13 -29.34 -21.34
N ASP A 317 15.19 -29.00 -20.60
CA ASP A 317 16.07 -27.88 -20.92
C ASP A 317 16.94 -28.15 -22.15
N PHE A 318 17.40 -29.38 -22.33
CA PHE A 318 18.10 -29.82 -23.54
C PHE A 318 17.23 -29.61 -24.79
N ALA A 319 15.94 -29.91 -24.74
CA ALA A 319 15.02 -29.73 -25.87
C ALA A 319 14.86 -28.25 -26.30
N LYS A 320 15.19 -27.28 -25.43
CA LYS A 320 15.14 -25.84 -25.73
C LYS A 320 16.39 -25.33 -26.47
N ILE A 321 17.48 -26.11 -26.49
CA ILE A 321 18.74 -25.68 -27.10
C ILE A 321 18.59 -25.61 -28.64
N GLN A 322 19.11 -24.54 -29.23
CA GLN A 322 19.10 -24.33 -30.69
C GLN A 322 20.46 -24.64 -31.34
N ASN A 323 21.57 -24.43 -30.62
CA ASN A 323 22.91 -24.62 -31.14
C ASN A 323 23.34 -26.09 -31.07
N ARG A 324 23.60 -26.71 -32.23
CA ARG A 324 23.99 -28.13 -32.33
C ARG A 324 25.27 -28.48 -31.58
N GLY A 325 26.28 -27.62 -31.59
CA GLY A 325 27.54 -27.87 -30.89
C GLY A 325 27.37 -27.90 -29.36
N ILE A 326 26.46 -27.08 -28.83
CA ILE A 326 26.10 -27.09 -27.41
C ILE A 326 25.24 -28.32 -27.08
N MET A 327 24.35 -28.73 -27.99
CA MET A 327 23.51 -29.92 -27.78
C MET A 327 24.32 -31.18 -27.55
N ALA A 328 25.32 -31.46 -28.39
CA ALA A 328 26.15 -32.67 -28.24
C ALA A 328 26.82 -32.73 -26.86
N LYS A 329 27.49 -31.65 -26.45
CA LYS A 329 28.11 -31.54 -25.12
C LYS A 329 27.10 -31.66 -23.98
N ARG A 330 25.90 -31.08 -24.14
CA ARG A 330 24.85 -31.16 -23.11
C ARG A 330 24.27 -32.57 -23.02
N ALA A 331 24.11 -33.28 -24.14
CA ALA A 331 23.64 -34.66 -24.16
C ALA A 331 24.63 -35.60 -23.45
N GLU A 332 25.91 -35.50 -23.79
CA GLU A 332 27.01 -36.23 -23.11
C GLU A 332 26.99 -35.97 -21.59
N SER A 333 26.94 -34.69 -21.20
CA SER A 333 26.83 -34.29 -19.79
C SER A 333 25.59 -34.85 -19.08
N ILE A 334 24.46 -35.00 -19.78
CA ILE A 334 23.25 -35.61 -19.19
C ILE A 334 23.45 -37.11 -18.99
N MET A 335 24.03 -37.82 -19.96
CA MET A 335 24.32 -39.25 -19.86
C MET A 335 25.27 -39.54 -18.70
N ASP A 336 26.38 -38.79 -18.60
CA ASP A 336 27.38 -39.01 -17.57
C ASP A 336 26.87 -38.74 -16.15
N ASN A 337 26.15 -37.63 -15.97
CA ASN A 337 25.73 -37.18 -14.64
C ASN A 337 24.54 -37.95 -14.05
N HIS A 338 23.78 -38.66 -14.89
CA HIS A 338 22.54 -39.33 -14.51
C HIS A 338 22.59 -40.83 -14.80
N VAL A 339 22.83 -41.22 -16.06
CA VAL A 339 22.74 -42.61 -16.51
C VAL A 339 24.02 -43.39 -16.16
N HIS A 340 25.19 -42.96 -16.64
CA HIS A 340 26.45 -43.66 -16.36
C HIS A 340 26.85 -43.61 -14.88
N SER A 341 26.46 -42.56 -14.16
CA SER A 341 26.66 -42.49 -12.70
C SER A 341 25.75 -43.44 -11.91
N GLY A 342 24.82 -44.16 -12.58
CA GLY A 342 23.89 -45.09 -11.94
C GLY A 342 22.76 -44.45 -11.15
N LYS A 343 22.50 -43.14 -11.33
CA LYS A 343 21.39 -42.45 -10.64
C LYS A 343 20.05 -42.66 -11.33
N VAL A 344 20.09 -42.94 -12.62
CA VAL A 344 18.90 -43.15 -13.47
C VAL A 344 19.13 -44.42 -14.28
N HIS A 345 18.23 -45.38 -14.10
CA HIS A 345 18.20 -46.61 -14.89
C HIS A 345 17.17 -46.46 -16.01
N ILE A 346 17.62 -46.60 -17.25
CA ILE A 346 16.80 -46.67 -18.47
C ILE A 346 17.15 -47.94 -19.22
N ASP A 347 16.31 -48.36 -20.16
CA ASP A 347 16.58 -49.53 -21.01
C ASP A 347 17.92 -49.39 -21.74
N ALA A 348 18.67 -50.50 -21.82
CA ALA A 348 20.00 -50.50 -22.42
C ALA A 348 19.96 -50.09 -23.90
N ALA A 349 18.94 -50.50 -24.66
CA ALA A 349 18.82 -50.12 -26.06
C ALA A 349 18.51 -48.61 -26.21
N VAL A 350 17.79 -48.02 -25.26
CA VAL A 350 17.54 -46.57 -25.23
C VAL A 350 18.82 -45.80 -24.90
N ALA A 351 19.60 -46.27 -23.91
CA ALA A 351 20.89 -45.69 -23.58
C ALA A 351 21.87 -45.75 -24.77
N ASP A 352 21.97 -46.91 -25.42
CA ASP A 352 22.82 -47.14 -26.59
C ASP A 352 22.41 -46.25 -27.77
N ALA A 353 21.11 -46.06 -28.00
CA ALA A 353 20.62 -45.17 -29.05
C ALA A 353 21.00 -43.70 -28.80
N VAL A 354 20.96 -43.23 -27.55
CA VAL A 354 21.40 -41.87 -27.19
C VAL A 354 22.91 -41.73 -27.40
N MET A 355 23.71 -42.70 -26.94
CA MET A 355 25.17 -42.67 -27.10
C MET A 355 25.59 -42.71 -28.57
N SER A 356 24.97 -43.57 -29.38
CA SER A 356 25.22 -43.62 -30.82
C SER A 356 24.90 -42.29 -31.51
N ALA A 357 23.81 -41.62 -31.13
CA ALA A 357 23.48 -40.29 -31.65
C ALA A 357 24.52 -39.23 -31.27
N ILE A 358 25.13 -39.32 -30.07
CA ILE A 358 26.20 -38.43 -29.62
C ILE A 358 27.48 -38.68 -30.44
N GLU A 359 27.92 -39.93 -30.55
CA GLU A 359 29.16 -40.32 -31.26
C GLU A 359 29.12 -39.99 -32.75
N LEU A 360 27.96 -40.17 -33.40
CA LEU A 360 27.77 -39.86 -34.82
C LEU A 360 27.52 -38.36 -35.07
N GLY A 361 27.47 -37.52 -34.04
CA GLY A 361 27.13 -36.10 -34.16
C GLY A 361 25.70 -35.85 -34.66
N GLN A 362 24.80 -36.81 -34.45
CA GLN A 362 23.40 -36.79 -34.92
C GLN A 362 22.41 -36.36 -33.83
N VAL A 363 22.88 -35.72 -32.77
CA VAL A 363 22.05 -35.26 -31.65
C VAL A 363 20.96 -34.28 -32.11
N ARG A 364 19.70 -34.65 -31.86
CA ARG A 364 18.47 -33.86 -32.12
C ARG A 364 17.72 -33.55 -30.83
N ARG A 365 16.71 -32.69 -30.89
CA ARG A 365 15.85 -32.39 -29.72
C ARG A 365 15.08 -33.61 -29.21
N SER A 366 14.80 -34.58 -30.10
CA SER A 366 14.14 -35.85 -29.80
C SER A 366 15.08 -36.96 -29.32
N THR A 367 16.40 -36.69 -29.19
CA THR A 367 17.37 -37.75 -28.82
C THR A 367 17.00 -38.48 -27.54
N PHE A 368 16.46 -37.75 -26.55
CA PHE A 368 16.05 -38.31 -25.26
C PHE A 368 14.58 -38.70 -25.19
N GLU A 369 13.85 -38.77 -26.30
CA GLU A 369 12.39 -39.02 -26.28
C GLU A 369 12.04 -40.39 -25.67
N GLY A 370 12.77 -41.45 -26.04
CA GLY A 370 12.61 -42.78 -25.43
C GLY A 370 12.91 -42.78 -23.92
N ALA A 371 14.06 -42.24 -23.52
CA ALA A 371 14.45 -42.14 -22.11
C ALA A 371 13.47 -41.29 -21.29
N ARG A 372 12.95 -40.20 -21.87
CA ARG A 372 11.93 -39.36 -21.26
C ARG A 372 10.65 -40.15 -21.03
N ALA A 373 10.17 -40.90 -22.03
CA ALA A 373 8.95 -41.69 -21.92
C ALA A 373 9.06 -42.74 -20.80
N GLU A 374 10.17 -43.48 -20.74
CA GLU A 374 10.42 -44.46 -19.68
C GLU A 374 10.44 -43.84 -18.29
N VAL A 375 11.25 -42.78 -18.10
CA VAL A 375 11.37 -42.12 -16.80
C VAL A 375 10.06 -41.45 -16.38
N THR A 376 9.32 -40.86 -17.33
CA THR A 376 7.98 -40.32 -17.06
C THR A 376 7.02 -41.42 -16.62
N ALA A 377 7.03 -42.60 -17.24
CA ALA A 377 6.18 -43.72 -16.84
C ALA A 377 6.47 -44.19 -15.41
N VAL A 378 7.76 -44.27 -15.02
CA VAL A 378 8.15 -44.61 -13.64
C VAL A 378 7.67 -43.56 -12.65
N LEU A 379 7.90 -42.28 -12.94
CA LEU A 379 7.47 -41.19 -12.05
C LEU A 379 5.95 -41.10 -11.96
N ASP A 380 5.22 -41.37 -13.06
CA ASP A 380 3.76 -41.36 -13.06
C ASP A 380 3.22 -42.51 -12.21
N ALA A 381 3.83 -43.70 -12.27
CA ALA A 381 3.46 -44.80 -11.39
C ALA A 381 3.66 -44.45 -9.90
N ILE A 382 4.78 -43.82 -9.53
CA ILE A 382 5.03 -43.37 -8.14
C ILE A 382 4.02 -42.27 -7.74
N PHE A 383 3.76 -41.34 -8.65
CA PHE A 383 2.79 -40.27 -8.43
C PHE A 383 1.40 -40.85 -8.14
N GLN A 384 0.90 -41.74 -9.01
CA GLN A 384 -0.44 -42.33 -8.87
C GLN A 384 -0.58 -43.26 -7.66
N THR A 385 0.42 -44.11 -7.40
CA THR A 385 0.28 -45.17 -6.39
C THR A 385 0.75 -44.75 -4.99
N GLU A 386 1.61 -43.75 -4.88
CA GLU A 386 2.22 -43.36 -3.60
C GLU A 386 1.92 -41.90 -3.21
N PHE A 387 2.08 -40.95 -4.13
CA PHE A 387 1.90 -39.53 -3.81
C PHE A 387 0.44 -39.16 -3.59
N LEU A 388 -0.45 -39.56 -4.50
CA LEU A 388 -1.86 -39.20 -4.42
C LEU A 388 -2.60 -39.81 -3.23
N VAL A 389 -2.02 -40.83 -2.61
CA VAL A 389 -2.53 -41.45 -1.38
C VAL A 389 -1.78 -40.98 -0.13
N SER A 390 -0.77 -40.12 -0.29
CA SER A 390 0.03 -39.60 0.82
C SER A 390 -0.75 -38.57 1.64
N GLU A 391 -0.39 -38.47 2.92
CA GLU A 391 -0.95 -37.45 3.83
C GLU A 391 -0.68 -36.03 3.31
N THR A 392 0.51 -35.79 2.75
CA THR A 392 0.89 -34.49 2.15
C THR A 392 -0.08 -34.06 1.05
N PHE A 393 -0.43 -34.96 0.12
CA PHE A 393 -1.38 -34.62 -0.95
C PHE A 393 -2.81 -34.41 -0.40
N MET A 394 -3.23 -35.23 0.56
CA MET A 394 -4.55 -35.10 1.17
C MET A 394 -4.70 -33.77 1.93
N GLN A 395 -3.69 -33.38 2.71
CA GLN A 395 -3.63 -32.09 3.40
C GLN A 395 -3.66 -30.93 2.40
N LEU A 396 -2.82 -30.96 1.35
CA LEU A 396 -2.82 -29.95 0.30
C LEU A 396 -4.20 -29.80 -0.36
N LYS A 397 -4.85 -30.94 -0.66
CA LYS A 397 -6.17 -30.97 -1.27
C LYS A 397 -7.25 -30.41 -0.34
N GLU A 398 -7.22 -30.78 0.94
CA GLU A 398 -8.14 -30.30 1.96
C GLU A 398 -7.98 -28.79 2.18
N GLU A 399 -6.75 -28.31 2.42
CA GLU A 399 -6.45 -26.89 2.61
C GLU A 399 -6.92 -26.05 1.42
N THR A 400 -6.62 -26.49 0.19
CA THR A 400 -6.94 -25.71 -1.02
C THR A 400 -8.43 -25.72 -1.35
N LEU A 401 -9.13 -26.84 -1.13
CA LEU A 401 -10.56 -26.94 -1.41
C LEU A 401 -11.40 -26.23 -0.32
N ASN A 402 -10.98 -26.28 0.94
CA ASN A 402 -11.68 -25.66 2.06
C ASN A 402 -11.55 -24.12 2.10
N VAL A 403 -10.58 -23.51 1.40
CA VAL A 403 -10.46 -22.04 1.32
C VAL A 403 -11.73 -21.37 0.78
N ARG A 404 -12.60 -22.08 0.04
CA ARG A 404 -13.87 -21.52 -0.47
C ARG A 404 -14.95 -21.42 0.62
N ASP A 405 -14.95 -22.30 1.61
CA ASP A 405 -15.96 -22.31 2.68
C ASP A 405 -15.69 -21.26 3.76
N ALA A 406 -14.48 -20.68 3.80
CA ALA A 406 -14.11 -19.66 4.76
C ALA A 406 -14.57 -18.24 4.37
N HIS A 407 -14.94 -17.99 3.11
CA HIS A 407 -15.35 -16.67 2.60
C HIS A 407 -16.58 -16.72 1.67
N PRO A 408 -17.72 -17.30 2.09
CA PRO A 408 -18.92 -17.38 1.25
C PRO A 408 -19.54 -16.00 0.95
N ASP A 409 -19.35 -15.01 1.81
CA ASP A 409 -20.06 -13.72 1.73
C ASP A 409 -19.36 -12.65 0.85
N GLU A 410 -18.11 -12.87 0.41
CA GLU A 410 -17.35 -11.87 -0.36
C GLU A 410 -17.47 -11.99 -1.89
N TYR A 411 -18.05 -13.08 -2.41
CA TYR A 411 -18.04 -13.37 -3.86
C TYR A 411 -19.40 -13.30 -4.58
N HIS A 412 -20.49 -13.00 -3.88
CA HIS A 412 -21.84 -12.99 -4.48
C HIS A 412 -22.24 -11.67 -5.18
N GLY A 413 -21.29 -10.84 -5.61
CA GLY A 413 -21.58 -9.45 -6.01
C GLY A 413 -21.29 -9.00 -7.44
N LEU A 414 -20.82 -9.87 -8.35
CA LEU A 414 -20.30 -9.38 -9.66
C LEU A 414 -20.77 -10.13 -10.92
N ASP A 415 -21.65 -11.12 -10.84
CA ASP A 415 -21.94 -12.00 -12.00
C ASP A 415 -23.34 -11.83 -12.64
N ASP A 416 -24.17 -10.85 -12.26
CA ASP A 416 -25.59 -10.84 -12.69
C ASP A 416 -26.05 -9.69 -13.63
N ASP A 417 -25.20 -8.77 -14.13
CA ASP A 417 -25.69 -7.56 -14.83
C ASP A 417 -25.35 -7.40 -16.34
N ASP A 418 -24.79 -8.40 -17.04
CA ASP A 418 -24.38 -8.25 -18.46
C ASP A 418 -25.19 -9.09 -19.49
N ASP A 419 -26.38 -9.58 -19.13
CA ASP A 419 -27.31 -10.19 -20.10
C ASP A 419 -28.64 -9.41 -20.13
N ASP A 420 -28.65 -8.18 -20.66
CA ASP A 420 -29.83 -7.58 -21.30
C ASP A 420 -29.43 -6.41 -22.24
N ASP A 421 -29.90 -6.50 -23.50
CA ASP A 421 -29.88 -5.56 -24.66
C ASP A 421 -28.65 -5.45 -25.59
#